data_AF-A0A1H6BK56-F1
#
_entry.id   AF-A0A1H6BK56-F1
#
_cell.length_a   1.000
_cell.length_b   1.000
_cell.length_c   1.000
_cell.angle_alpha   90.00
_cell.angle_beta   90.00
_cell.angle_gamma   90.00
#
_symmetry.space_group_name_H-M   'P 1'
#
loop_
_entity.id
_entity.type
_entity.pdbx_description
1 polymer ?
#
loop_
_entity_poly.entity_id
_entity_poly.type
_entity_poly.pdbx_seq_one_letter_code
_entity_poly.pdbx_strand_id
1 'polypeptide(L)' 'MAAIEVFALRIEQLDQDILTSTFVKKEYGDFERNIDGQIEHAYYHLGQIVLLKKIITSHNGVF' A
#
# COMPACT_ATOMS: atom_id res chain seq x y z
N MET A 1 -5.96 11.54 -3.70
CA MET A 1 -7.12 10.71 -3.31
C MET A 1 -7.81 10.11 -4.52
N ALA A 2 -8.19 10.90 -5.53
CA ALA A 2 -8.79 10.37 -6.77
C ALA A 2 -8.04 9.18 -7.43
N ALA A 3 -6.70 9.16 -7.43
CA ALA A 3 -5.93 8.05 -8.00
C ALA A 3 -6.06 6.72 -7.21
N ILE A 4 -6.22 6.79 -5.89
CA ILE A 4 -6.36 5.60 -5.02
C ILE A 4 -7.77 5.02 -5.13
N GLU A 5 -8.77 5.88 -5.19
CA GLU A 5 -10.16 5.47 -5.38
C GLU A 5 -10.35 4.77 -6.74
N VAL A 6 -9.78 5.35 -7.81
CA VAL A 6 -9.78 4.70 -9.13
C VAL A 6 -9.02 3.37 -9.10
N PHE A 7 -7.88 3.29 -8.41
CA PHE A 7 -7.13 2.04 -8.28
C PHE A 7 -7.95 0.94 -7.59
N ALA A 8 -8.59 1.25 -6.46
CA ALA A 8 -9.43 0.30 -5.72
C ALA A 8 -10.61 -0.20 -6.56
N LEU A 9 -11.31 0.71 -7.24
CA LEU A 9 -12.43 0.37 -8.14
C LEU A 9 -11.98 -0.54 -9.29
N ARG A 10 -10.76 -0.35 -9.81
CA ARG A 10 -10.23 -1.20 -10.88
C ARG A 10 -9.82 -2.58 -10.39
N ILE A 11 -9.33 -2.70 -9.15
CA ILE A 11 -9.07 -4.00 -8.51
C ILE A 11 -10.38 -4.75 -8.27
N GLU A 12 -11.41 -4.08 -7.77
CA GLU A 12 -12.72 -4.68 -7.51
C GLU A 12 -13.37 -5.28 -8.77
N GLN A 13 -13.03 -4.75 -9.95
CA GLN A 13 -13.51 -5.21 -11.25
C GLN A 13 -12.68 -6.35 -11.86
N LEU A 14 -11.61 -6.81 -11.22
CA LEU A 14 -10.79 -7.92 -11.73
C LEU A 14 -11.49 -9.26 -11.51
N ASP A 15 -11.44 -10.12 -12.53
CA ASP A 15 -11.86 -11.51 -12.39
C ASP A 15 -10.91 -12.25 -11.42
N GLN A 16 -11.46 -13.19 -10.66
CA GLN A 16 -10.71 -13.96 -9.66
C GLN A 16 -9.49 -14.68 -10.27
N ASP A 17 -9.62 -15.19 -11.50
CA ASP A 17 -8.54 -15.88 -12.20
C ASP A 17 -7.36 -14.95 -12.54
N ILE A 18 -7.62 -13.64 -12.71
CA ILE A 18 -6.56 -12.65 -12.93
C ILE A 18 -5.75 -12.46 -11.66
N LEU A 19 -6.37 -12.46 -10.48
CA LEU A 19 -5.69 -12.26 -9.20
C LEU A 19 -4.56 -13.27 -8.98
N THR A 20 -4.78 -14.53 -9.38
CA THR A 20 -3.80 -15.63 -9.27
C THR A 20 -2.89 -15.78 -10.50
N SER A 21 -3.10 -14.97 -11.54
CA SER A 21 -2.29 -15.00 -12.75
C SER A 21 -0.97 -14.26 -12.56
N THR A 22 0.07 -14.64 -13.33
CA THR A 22 1.36 -13.94 -13.29
C THR A 22 1.19 -12.46 -13.60
N PHE A 23 1.71 -11.59 -12.74
CA PHE A 23 1.51 -10.15 -12.86
C PHE A 23 2.09 -9.55 -14.16
N VAL A 24 3.42 -9.41 -14.23
CA VAL A 24 4.16 -8.88 -15.40
C VAL A 24 5.28 -9.83 -15.77
N LYS A 25 6.02 -10.28 -14.75
CA LYS A 25 7.00 -11.34 -14.88
C LYS A 25 6.85 -12.30 -13.71
N LYS A 26 7.25 -13.55 -13.93
CA LYS A 26 7.09 -14.61 -12.94
C LYS A 26 7.79 -14.30 -11.62
N GLU A 27 8.92 -13.60 -11.65
CA GLU A 27 9.67 -13.19 -10.44
C GLU A 27 8.95 -12.16 -9.56
N TYR A 28 7.91 -11.49 -10.07
CA TYR A 28 7.13 -10.51 -9.30
C TYR A 28 5.91 -11.13 -8.62
N GLY A 29 5.67 -12.43 -8.82
CA GLY A 29 4.49 -13.11 -8.31
C GLY A 29 3.25 -12.86 -9.17
N ASP A 30 2.09 -13.10 -8.56
CA ASP A 30 0.78 -12.84 -9.14
C ASP A 30 0.27 -11.43 -8.81
N PHE A 31 -0.89 -11.08 -9.37
CA PHE A 31 -1.53 -9.78 -9.11
C PHE A 31 -1.87 -9.60 -7.64
N GLU A 32 -2.36 -10.64 -6.97
CA GLU A 32 -2.70 -10.61 -5.54
C GLU A 32 -1.49 -10.26 -4.69
N ARG A 33 -0.36 -10.95 -4.86
CA ARG A 33 0.89 -10.66 -4.14
C ARG A 33 1.40 -9.25 -4.39
N ASN A 34 1.24 -8.75 -5.62
CA ASN A 34 1.62 -7.38 -5.95
C ASN A 34 0.76 -6.34 -5.21
N ILE A 35 -0.56 -6.55 -5.17
CA ILE A 35 -1.51 -5.70 -4.46
C ILE A 35 -1.21 -5.71 -2.95
N ASP A 36 -0.99 -6.88 -2.36
CA ASP A 36 -0.58 -7.02 -0.95
C ASP A 36 0.69 -6.23 -0.66
N GLY A 37 1.70 -6.33 -1.54
CA GLY A 37 2.94 -5.58 -1.39
C GLY A 37 2.72 -4.06 -1.37
N GLN A 38 1.78 -3.54 -2.17
CA GLN A 38 1.44 -2.12 -2.17
C GLN A 38 0.72 -1.70 -0.88
N ILE A 39 -0.14 -2.56 -0.34
CA ILE A 39 -0.81 -2.34 0.95
C ILE A 39 0.21 -2.34 2.08
N GLU A 40 1.10 -3.34 2.15
CA GLU A 40 2.20 -3.43 3.11
C GLU A 40 3.09 -2.18 3.05
N HIS A 41 3.44 -1.73 1.85
CA HIS A 41 4.27 -0.55 1.64
C HIS A 41 3.60 0.75 2.12
N ALA A 42 2.29 0.90 1.89
CA ALA A 42 1.52 2.03 2.40
C ALA A 42 1.52 2.05 3.95
N TYR A 43 1.31 0.90 4.59
CA TYR A 43 1.38 0.79 6.06
C TYR A 43 2.78 1.03 6.60
N TYR A 44 3.82 0.56 5.90
CA TYR A 44 5.21 0.81 6.27
C TYR A 44 5.51 2.31 6.34
N HIS A 45 5.15 3.07 5.30
CA HIS A 45 5.33 4.52 5.28
C HIS A 45 4.44 5.25 6.28
N LEU A 46 3.20 4.80 6.49
CA LEU A 46 2.34 5.35 7.53
C LEU A 46 2.98 5.18 8.93
N GLY A 47 3.57 4.02 9.20
CA GLY A 47 4.32 3.76 10.42
C GLY A 47 5.48 4.75 10.60
N GLN A 48 6.27 4.99 9.55
CA GLN A 48 7.35 5.98 9.56
C GLN A 48 6.84 7.40 9.87
N ILE A 49 5.74 7.83 9.24
CA ILE A 49 5.13 9.14 9.49
C ILE A 49 4.66 9.25 10.94
N VAL A 50 4.03 8.21 11.50
CA VAL A 50 3.61 8.17 12.90
C VAL A 50 4.81 8.29 13.84
N LEU A 51 5.91 7.57 13.56
CA LEU A 51 7.13 7.66 14.36
C LEU A 51 7.76 9.05 14.30
N LEU A 52 7.88 9.64 13.11
CA LEU A 52 8.39 11.01 12.94
C LEU A 52 7.52 12.02 13.71
N LYS A 53 6.19 11.91 13.60
CA LYS A 53 5.26 12.77 14.34
C LYS A 53 5.47 12.65 15.85
N LYS A 54 5.62 11.42 16.38
CA LYS A 54 5.91 11.20 17.80
C LYS A 54 7.22 11.86 18.22
N ILE A 55 8.30 11.67 17.45
CA ILE A 55 9.60 12.28 17.75
C ILE A 55 9.50 13.80 17.74
N ILE A 56 8.85 14.40 16.73
CA ILE A 56 8.68 15.85 16.63
C ILE A 56 7.81 16.38 17.78
N THR A 57 6.70 15.73 18.13
CA THR A 57 5.85 16.16 19.26
C THR A 57 6.55 15.99 20.60
N SER A 58 7.35 14.93 20.79
CA SER A 58 8.15 14.73 22.00
C SER A 58 9.30 15.74 22.10
N HIS A 59 9.88 16.17 20.98
CA HIS A 59 10.99 17.12 20.94
C HIS A 59 10.52 18.59 20.98
N ASN A 60 9.38 18.91 20.37
CA ASN A 60 8.71 20.22 20.45
C ASN A 60 7.97 20.34 21.78
N GLY A 61 8.64 19.99 22.88
CA GLY A 61 8.06 19.91 24.21
C GLY A 61 7.05 21.03 24.44
N VAL A 62 5.87 20.64 24.93
CA VAL A 62 4.89 21.55 25.50
C VAL A 62 5.65 22.58 26.35
N PHE A 63 5.77 23.79 25.81
CA PHE A 63 5.65 25.03 26.55
C PHE A 63 4.27 25.59 26.23
#